data_AF-A0A1X7RKR9-F1
#
_entry.id   AF-A0A1X7RKR9-F1
#
_cell.length_a   1.000
_cell.length_b   1.000
_cell.length_c   1.000
_cell.angle_alpha   90.00
_cell.angle_beta   90.00
_cell.angle_gamma   90.00
#
_symmetry.space_group_name_H-M   'P 1'
#
loop_
_entity.id
_entity.type
_entity.pdbx_description
1 polymer ?
#
loop_
_entity_poly.entity_id
_entity_poly.type
_entity_poly.pdbx_seq_one_letter_code
_entity_poly.pdbx_strand_id
1 'polypeptide(L)'
;MLPSSSKTLLLALLLTTLLLLTQPTIVHALPKSKPKSIAPNHQTCKTHDQGYGIVSYDVRIGHPYSAEKCLEVRKGLKAAHAGVREFKCKEIAGAPGGPGGHVRLTFENSGGGKRKINEALNEAFPVIASGTGDFRCRG
;
A
#
# COMPACT_ATOMS: atom_id res chain seq x y z
N MET A 1 -50.02 -8.06 47.54
CA MET A 1 -50.17 -8.34 46.10
C MET A 1 -49.61 -7.14 45.34
N LEU A 2 -48.36 -7.25 44.84
CA LEU A 2 -47.74 -6.16 44.08
C LEU A 2 -48.31 -6.14 42.64
N PRO A 3 -48.60 -4.95 42.09
CA PRO A 3 -49.29 -4.83 40.81
C PRO A 3 -48.45 -5.35 39.64
N SER A 4 -49.14 -6.02 38.73
CA SER A 4 -48.67 -6.72 37.52
C SER A 4 -48.03 -5.82 36.44
N SER A 5 -47.61 -4.61 36.79
CA SER A 5 -47.13 -3.58 35.86
C SER A 5 -45.61 -3.46 35.83
N SER A 6 -44.91 -4.08 36.79
CA SER A 6 -43.44 -3.97 36.93
C SER A 6 -42.67 -5.00 36.09
N LYS A 7 -43.32 -6.07 35.64
CA LYS A 7 -42.69 -7.15 34.84
C LYS A 7 -42.59 -6.79 33.35
N THR A 8 -43.47 -5.94 32.85
CA THR A 8 -43.50 -5.51 31.43
C THR A 8 -42.46 -4.44 31.12
N LEU A 9 -42.08 -3.59 32.08
CA LEU A 9 -41.07 -2.56 31.87
C LEU A 9 -39.65 -3.13 31.73
N LEU A 10 -39.33 -4.20 32.46
CA LEU A 10 -38.02 -4.86 32.39
C LEU A 10 -37.79 -5.60 31.07
N LEU A 11 -38.84 -6.17 30.46
CA LEU A 11 -38.72 -6.80 29.14
C LEU A 11 -38.48 -5.78 28.01
N ALA A 12 -39.06 -4.57 28.12
CA ALA A 12 -38.88 -3.53 27.11
C ALA A 12 -37.44 -2.96 27.07
N LEU A 13 -36.73 -2.94 28.21
CA LEU A 13 -35.34 -2.45 28.27
C LEU A 13 -34.29 -3.44 27.71
N LEU A 14 -34.56 -4.75 27.80
CA LEU A 14 -33.64 -5.78 27.31
C LEU A 14 -33.66 -5.91 25.77
N LEU A 15 -34.78 -5.58 25.13
CA LEU A 15 -34.92 -5.65 23.66
C LEU A 15 -34.22 -4.49 22.94
N THR A 16 -34.08 -3.32 23.56
CA THR A 16 -33.41 -2.16 22.93
C THR A 16 -31.89 -2.25 22.96
N THR A 17 -31.30 -2.96 23.92
CA THR A 17 -29.83 -3.14 23.97
C THR A 17 -29.31 -4.20 22.99
N LEU A 18 -30.13 -5.18 22.61
CA LEU A 18 -29.73 -6.20 21.61
C LEU A 18 -29.70 -5.64 20.17
N LEU A 19 -30.47 -4.59 19.88
CA LEU A 19 -30.53 -3.95 18.56
C LEU A 19 -29.40 -2.94 18.29
N LEU A 20 -28.60 -2.57 19.32
CA LEU A 20 -27.44 -1.69 19.12
C LEU A 20 -26.14 -2.44 18.78
N LEU A 21 -26.06 -3.76 18.96
CA LEU A 21 -24.84 -4.52 18.66
C LEU A 21 -24.76 -5.07 17.23
N THR A 22 -25.84 -4.98 16.46
CA THR A 22 -25.89 -5.38 15.05
C THR A 22 -26.00 -4.16 14.16
N GLN A 23 -25.17 -3.15 14.39
CA GLN A 23 -24.76 -2.36 13.23
C GLN A 23 -23.94 -3.30 12.35
N PRO A 24 -24.39 -3.65 11.14
CA PRO A 24 -23.44 -4.12 10.16
C PRO A 24 -22.46 -2.98 10.04
N THR A 25 -21.24 -3.15 10.54
CA THR A 25 -20.11 -2.40 10.02
C THR A 25 -20.19 -2.64 8.53
N ILE A 26 -20.77 -1.69 7.81
CA ILE A 26 -20.56 -1.52 6.39
C ILE A 26 -19.08 -1.27 6.33
N VAL A 27 -18.31 -2.36 6.31
CA VAL A 27 -16.95 -2.38 5.82
C VAL A 27 -17.13 -1.75 4.46
N HIS A 28 -16.81 -0.46 4.38
CA HIS A 28 -16.73 0.24 3.12
C HIS A 28 -15.68 -0.56 2.38
N ALA A 29 -16.15 -1.49 1.55
CA ALA A 29 -15.31 -2.25 0.68
C ALA A 29 -14.71 -1.18 -0.20
N LEU A 30 -13.49 -0.77 0.15
CA LEU A 30 -12.69 0.16 -0.60
C LEU A 30 -12.86 -0.27 -2.05
N PRO A 31 -13.31 0.61 -2.97
CA PRO A 31 -13.66 0.22 -4.31
C PRO A 31 -12.49 -0.61 -4.85
N LYS A 32 -12.77 -1.88 -5.19
CA LYS A 32 -11.76 -2.84 -5.68
C LYS A 32 -10.97 -2.11 -6.75
N SER A 33 -9.79 -1.63 -6.37
CA SER A 33 -9.04 -0.72 -7.22
C SER A 33 -8.77 -1.49 -8.50
N LYS A 34 -9.13 -0.91 -9.66
CA LYS A 34 -8.80 -1.44 -10.98
C LYS A 34 -7.40 -2.06 -10.94
N PRO A 35 -7.16 -3.20 -11.62
CA PRO A 35 -5.86 -3.87 -11.60
C PRO A 35 -4.78 -2.81 -11.76
N LYS A 36 -3.95 -2.70 -10.72
CA LYS A 36 -2.94 -1.65 -10.56
C LYS A 36 -1.80 -1.94 -11.56
N SER A 37 -2.07 -1.79 -12.85
CA SER A 37 -1.11 -2.01 -13.93
C SER A 37 -0.22 -0.80 -14.15
N ILE A 38 0.80 -0.99 -15.00
CA ILE A 38 1.69 0.04 -15.50
C ILE A 38 2.10 -0.30 -16.94
N ALA A 39 2.40 0.72 -17.75
CA ALA A 39 2.94 0.52 -19.09
C ALA A 39 4.44 0.18 -19.05
N PRO A 40 4.97 -0.57 -20.04
CA PRO A 40 6.40 -0.86 -20.12
C PRO A 40 7.24 0.42 -20.13
N ASN A 41 8.42 0.37 -19.49
CA ASN A 41 9.36 1.50 -19.39
C ASN A 41 8.86 2.75 -18.64
N HIS A 42 7.67 2.68 -18.03
CA HIS A 42 7.16 3.76 -17.17
C HIS A 42 7.38 3.45 -15.68
N GLN A 43 7.38 4.49 -14.85
CA GLN A 43 7.31 4.34 -13.40
C GLN A 43 6.26 5.27 -12.80
N THR A 44 5.67 4.83 -11.70
CA THR A 44 4.83 5.68 -10.86
C THR A 44 5.23 5.49 -9.42
N CYS A 45 5.39 6.57 -8.68
CA CYS A 45 5.63 6.53 -7.25
C CYS A 45 4.51 7.27 -6.52
N LYS A 46 3.76 6.55 -5.69
CA LYS A 46 2.76 7.14 -4.80
C LYS A 46 3.25 7.03 -3.37
N THR A 47 3.07 8.11 -2.63
CA THR A 47 3.46 8.20 -1.22
C THR A 47 2.24 8.56 -0.38
N HIS A 48 2.21 8.05 0.84
CA HIS A 48 1.18 8.38 1.81
C HIS A 48 1.81 8.49 3.19
N ASP A 49 1.67 9.68 3.78
CA ASP A 49 2.10 9.96 5.15
C ASP A 49 1.19 9.20 6.12
N GLN A 50 1.80 8.38 6.97
CA GLN A 50 1.14 7.55 7.99
C GLN A 50 1.15 8.23 9.37
N GLY A 51 1.70 9.45 9.47
CA GLY A 51 1.95 10.15 10.73
C GLY A 51 3.24 9.69 11.40
N TYR A 52 3.64 10.41 12.46
CA TYR A 52 4.82 10.11 13.28
C TYR A 52 6.15 9.99 12.48
N GLY A 53 6.24 10.69 11.33
CA GLY A 53 7.42 10.66 10.48
C GLY A 53 7.57 9.38 9.64
N ILE A 54 6.49 8.62 9.45
CA ILE A 54 6.47 7.40 8.64
C ILE A 54 5.79 7.70 7.30
N VAL A 55 6.47 7.42 6.19
CA VAL A 55 5.92 7.55 4.84
C VAL A 55 5.84 6.18 4.18
N SER A 56 4.66 5.79 3.73
CA SER A 56 4.44 4.59 2.93
C SER A 56 4.60 4.89 1.43
N TYR A 57 5.25 3.98 0.71
CA TYR A 57 5.53 4.08 -0.71
C TYR A 57 4.81 2.93 -1.46
N ASP A 58 4.19 3.24 -2.59
CA ASP A 58 3.66 2.31 -3.59
C ASP A 58 4.28 2.68 -4.94
N VAL A 59 5.37 1.99 -5.28
CA VAL A 59 6.12 2.19 -6.53
C VAL A 59 5.73 1.10 -7.52
N ARG A 60 5.38 1.50 -8.74
CA ARG A 60 5.15 0.57 -9.85
C ARG A 60 6.15 0.87 -10.95
N ILE A 61 6.66 -0.18 -11.54
CA ILE A 61 7.77 -0.12 -12.48
C ILE A 61 7.42 -1.03 -13.65
N GLY A 62 7.31 -0.46 -14.85
CA GLY A 62 7.07 -1.15 -16.11
C GLY A 62 8.28 -1.94 -16.58
N HIS A 63 8.87 -2.72 -15.69
CA HIS A 63 9.97 -3.64 -15.94
C HIS A 63 9.47 -5.06 -15.65
N PRO A 64 9.82 -6.07 -16.46
CA PRO A 64 9.51 -7.46 -16.17
C PRO A 64 9.84 -7.84 -14.73
N TYR A 65 8.91 -8.52 -14.07
CA TYR A 65 9.14 -8.96 -12.69
C TYR A 65 10.28 -9.99 -12.64
N SER A 66 11.22 -9.78 -11.71
CA SER A 66 12.17 -10.82 -11.31
C SER A 66 12.48 -10.72 -9.81
N ALA A 67 12.65 -11.89 -9.17
CA ALA A 67 13.03 -11.95 -7.77
C ALA A 67 14.41 -11.33 -7.51
N GLU A 68 15.33 -11.43 -8.48
CA GLU A 68 16.65 -10.82 -8.44
C GLU A 68 16.56 -9.29 -8.36
N LYS A 69 15.75 -8.65 -9.22
CA LYS A 69 15.54 -7.20 -9.17
C LYS A 69 14.90 -6.75 -7.86
N CYS A 70 13.95 -7.51 -7.33
CA CYS A 70 13.41 -7.25 -5.99
C CYS A 70 14.49 -7.28 -4.90
N LEU A 71 15.45 -8.21 -4.99
CA LEU A 71 16.55 -8.33 -4.04
C LEU A 71 17.56 -7.19 -4.18
N GLU A 72 17.90 -6.77 -5.39
CA GLU A 72 18.75 -5.61 -5.67
C GLU A 72 18.19 -4.34 -5.02
N VAL A 73 16.90 -4.05 -5.24
CA VAL A 73 16.23 -2.91 -4.61
C VAL A 73 16.30 -3.00 -3.09
N ARG A 74 16.00 -4.18 -2.52
CA ARG A 74 16.03 -4.36 -1.07
C ARG A 74 17.43 -4.11 -0.50
N LYS A 75 18.47 -4.59 -1.19
CA LYS A 75 19.88 -4.35 -0.81
C LYS A 75 20.23 -2.87 -0.92
N GLY A 76 19.90 -2.21 -2.03
CA GLY A 76 20.14 -0.78 -2.23
C GLY A 76 19.47 0.09 -1.17
N LEU A 77 18.19 -0.16 -0.88
CA LEU A 77 17.46 0.57 0.18
C LEU A 77 18.07 0.36 1.57
N LYS A 78 18.57 -0.85 1.86
CA LYS A 78 19.26 -1.13 3.13
C LYS A 78 20.63 -0.43 3.19
N ALA A 79 21.43 -0.53 2.13
CA ALA A 79 22.77 0.06 2.03
C ALA A 79 22.73 1.59 2.09
N ALA A 80 21.71 2.21 1.49
CA ALA A 80 21.53 3.65 1.56
C ALA A 80 21.09 4.14 2.96
N HIS A 81 20.89 3.24 3.93
CA HIS A 81 20.31 3.53 5.24
C HIS A 81 18.99 4.29 5.09
N ALA A 82 18.14 3.85 4.17
CA ALA A 82 16.87 4.51 3.90
C ALA A 82 15.83 4.25 5.01
N GLY A 83 16.14 3.59 6.13
CA GLY A 83 15.16 3.40 7.20
C GLY A 83 13.90 2.65 6.76
N VAL A 84 14.06 1.72 5.80
CA VAL A 84 12.94 1.02 5.16
C VAL A 84 12.42 -0.13 6.02
N ARG A 85 11.10 -0.20 6.18
CA ARG A 85 10.35 -1.25 6.88
C ARG A 85 9.27 -1.82 5.96
N GLU A 86 8.71 -2.97 6.30
CA GLU A 86 7.56 -3.58 5.59
C GLU A 86 7.76 -3.76 4.06
N PHE A 87 9.00 -3.96 3.61
CA PHE A 87 9.31 -4.08 2.18
C PHE A 87 8.68 -5.32 1.56
N LYS A 88 7.88 -5.10 0.52
CA LYS A 88 7.23 -6.14 -0.30
C LYS A 88 7.49 -5.82 -1.77
N CYS A 89 7.86 -6.83 -2.53
CA CYS A 89 7.99 -6.78 -3.98
C CYS A 89 7.05 -7.83 -4.56
N LYS A 90 6.22 -7.44 -5.53
CA LYS A 90 5.23 -8.32 -6.15
C LYS A 90 5.17 -8.09 -7.65
N GLU A 91 4.77 -9.14 -8.36
CA GLU A 91 4.34 -9.02 -9.74
C GLU A 91 2.96 -8.36 -9.81
N ILE A 92 2.78 -7.46 -10.78
CA ILE A 92 1.50 -6.84 -11.16
C ILE A 92 1.26 -7.02 -12.64
N ALA A 93 0.00 -6.94 -13.08
CA ALA A 93 -0.33 -7.02 -14.49
C ALA A 93 0.31 -5.87 -15.31
N GLY A 94 0.66 -6.17 -16.55
CA GLY A 94 0.98 -5.15 -17.55
C GLY A 94 -0.24 -4.31 -17.94
N ALA A 95 -0.01 -3.20 -18.63
CA ALA A 95 -1.11 -2.45 -19.27
C ALA A 95 -1.85 -3.35 -20.28
N PRO A 96 -3.18 -3.15 -20.49
CA PRO A 96 -3.93 -3.92 -21.48
C PRO A 96 -3.25 -3.91 -22.85
N GLY A 97 -3.04 -5.10 -23.45
CA GLY A 97 -2.37 -5.25 -24.74
C GLY A 97 -0.82 -5.18 -24.69
N GLY A 98 -0.22 -5.04 -23.52
CA GLY A 98 1.24 -5.08 -23.32
C GLY A 98 1.77 -6.43 -22.83
N PRO A 99 3.11 -6.62 -22.78
CA PRO A 99 3.72 -7.78 -22.15
C PRO A 99 3.31 -7.88 -20.67
N GLY A 100 3.03 -9.10 -20.21
CA GLY A 100 2.59 -9.36 -18.85
C GLY A 100 3.71 -9.20 -17.81
N GLY A 101 3.31 -9.01 -16.54
CA GLY A 101 4.19 -9.11 -15.38
C GLY A 101 5.15 -7.93 -15.19
N HIS A 102 4.82 -7.03 -14.26
CA HIS A 102 5.62 -5.86 -13.91
C HIS A 102 5.89 -5.79 -12.41
N VAL A 103 6.84 -4.94 -11.99
CA VAL A 103 7.23 -4.84 -10.59
C VAL A 103 6.35 -3.83 -9.84
N ARG A 104 5.86 -4.25 -8.67
CA ARG A 104 5.31 -3.36 -7.64
C ARG A 104 6.10 -3.51 -6.35
N LEU A 105 6.58 -2.39 -5.84
CA LEU A 105 7.25 -2.27 -4.55
C LEU A 105 6.32 -1.54 -3.59
N THR A 106 6.13 -2.08 -2.40
CA THR A 106 5.51 -1.36 -1.29
C THR A 106 6.40 -1.43 -0.08
N PHE A 107 6.67 -0.30 0.55
CA PHE A 107 7.51 -0.25 1.74
C PHE A 107 7.23 1.02 2.53
N GLU A 108 7.63 1.01 3.80
CA GLU A 108 7.56 2.17 4.68
C GLU A 108 8.93 2.75 4.90
N ASN A 109 8.99 4.05 5.15
CA ASN A 109 10.19 4.79 5.44
C ASN A 109 10.01 5.54 6.75
N SER A 110 10.89 5.31 7.72
CA SER A 110 10.97 6.13 8.93
C SER A 110 12.35 6.80 8.98
N GLY A 111 12.41 8.10 8.70
CA GLY A 111 13.63 8.89 8.85
C GLY A 111 14.72 8.69 7.78
N GLY A 112 14.40 8.04 6.65
CA GLY A 112 15.32 7.91 5.51
C GLY A 112 15.15 9.04 4.50
N GLY A 113 16.27 9.62 4.04
CA GLY A 113 16.21 10.68 3.03
C GLY A 113 15.63 10.21 1.70
N LYS A 114 14.62 10.91 1.17
CA LYS A 114 13.94 10.63 -0.11
C LYS A 114 14.92 10.43 -1.28
N ARG A 115 16.04 11.16 -1.26
CA ARG A 115 17.14 11.04 -2.23
C ARG A 115 17.68 9.60 -2.31
N LYS A 116 17.91 8.97 -1.16
CA LYS A 116 18.45 7.61 -1.04
C LYS A 116 17.52 6.54 -1.62
N ILE A 117 16.21 6.76 -1.52
CA ILE A 117 15.22 5.89 -2.16
C ILE A 117 15.35 5.99 -3.69
N ASN A 118 15.39 7.22 -4.22
CA ASN A 118 15.48 7.42 -5.67
C ASN A 118 16.81 6.89 -6.23
N GLU A 119 17.92 7.11 -5.54
CA GLU A 119 19.24 6.54 -5.89
C GLU A 119 19.19 5.02 -5.98
N ALA A 120 18.68 4.32 -4.95
CA ALA A 120 18.57 2.87 -4.95
C ALA A 120 17.65 2.33 -6.07
N LEU A 121 16.59 3.05 -6.42
CA LEU A 121 15.69 2.66 -7.52
C LEU A 121 16.33 2.91 -8.89
N ASN A 122 17.06 4.02 -9.06
CA ASN A 122 17.81 4.32 -10.29
C ASN A 122 18.87 3.25 -10.56
N GLU A 123 19.60 2.81 -9.54
CA GLU A 123 20.61 1.76 -9.66
C GLU A 123 20.01 0.41 -10.04
N ALA A 124 18.89 0.02 -9.43
CA ALA A 124 18.24 -1.25 -9.73
C ALA A 124 17.56 -1.28 -11.11
N PHE A 125 17.05 -0.13 -11.58
CA PHE A 125 16.30 0.01 -12.83
C PHE A 125 16.82 1.16 -13.72
N PRO A 126 18.07 1.07 -14.22
CA PRO A 126 18.71 2.17 -14.96
C PRO A 126 18.00 2.50 -16.28
N VAL A 127 17.41 1.49 -16.95
CA VAL A 127 16.63 1.67 -18.18
C VAL A 127 15.38 2.52 -17.93
N ILE A 128 14.72 2.29 -16.80
CA ILE A 128 13.51 3.05 -16.41
C ILE A 128 13.88 4.48 -16.02
N ALA A 129 14.95 4.65 -15.24
CA ALA A 129 15.46 5.96 -14.84
C ALA A 129 15.86 6.81 -16.05
N SER A 130 16.61 6.23 -16.98
CA SER A 130 17.05 6.91 -18.21
C SER A 130 15.88 7.36 -19.08
N GLY A 131 14.84 6.52 -19.22
CA GLY A 131 13.66 6.86 -20.01
C GLY A 131 12.72 7.90 -19.38
N THR A 132 12.80 8.12 -18.05
CA THR A 132 11.88 9.00 -17.32
C THR A 132 12.55 10.22 -16.67
N GLY A 133 13.88 10.36 -16.78
CA GLY A 133 14.64 11.42 -16.09
C GLY A 133 14.66 11.21 -14.57
N ASP A 134 15.02 9.99 -14.17
CA ASP A 134 15.12 9.43 -12.82
C ASP A 134 13.81 9.05 -12.11
N PHE A 135 13.92 8.19 -11.10
CA PHE A 135 12.87 7.95 -10.13
C PHE A 135 12.60 9.21 -9.29
N ARG A 136 11.32 9.54 -9.13
CA ARG A 136 10.85 10.76 -8.45
C ARG A 136 9.85 10.45 -7.35
N CYS A 137 10.26 9.63 -6.40
CA CYS A 137 9.48 9.36 -5.20
C CYS A 137 9.51 10.58 -4.26
N ARG A 138 8.51 11.45 -4.41
CA ARG A 138 8.27 12.62 -3.56
C ARG A 138 7.39 12.21 -2.37
N GLY A 139 7.98 11.50 -1.41
CA GLY A 139 7.40 11.43 -0.06
C GLY A 139 7.42 12.78 0.61
#